data_AF-A0A8H3A0N2-F1
#
_entry.id   AF-A0A8H3A0N2-F1
#
_cell.length_a   1.000
_cell.length_b   1.000
_cell.length_c   1.000
_cell.angle_alpha   90.00
_cell.angle_beta   90.00
_cell.angle_gamma   90.00
#
_symmetry.space_group_name_H-M   'P 1'
#
loop_
_entity.id
_entity.type
_entity.pdbx_description
1 polymer ?
#
loop_
_entity_poly.entity_id
_entity_poly.type
_entity_poly.pdbx_seq_one_letter_code
_entity_poly.pdbx_strand_id
1 'polypeptide(L)'
;MDPDTSPKVLGPTPGEKPQQKEEPPKETTLLEPKADHPSSRWETAYVYAFIVKFTGLRGKDGLESPADLEEALLFPGPTPVLEQVLARFVLNLRPGSRNTGHDISPNLIARATQSILEEFLRTSERSCWWDDSLNHNIDPFAGHQGDVFTLPWETK
;
A
#
# COMPACT_ATOMS: atom_id res chain seq x y z
N MET A 1 40.75 -71.97 5.77
CA MET A 1 40.84 -72.97 4.69
C MET A 1 39.89 -72.49 3.62
N ASP A 2 40.38 -71.67 2.70
CA ASP A 2 39.66 -71.34 1.46
C ASP A 2 40.30 -72.14 0.34
N PRO A 3 39.48 -72.65 -0.59
CA PRO A 3 39.79 -72.33 -1.97
C PRO A 3 38.54 -72.03 -2.83
N ASP A 4 38.63 -70.89 -3.52
CA ASP A 4 38.54 -70.76 -4.99
C ASP A 4 37.25 -71.18 -5.73
N THR A 5 36.58 -70.22 -6.37
CA THR A 5 36.27 -70.18 -7.83
C THR A 5 35.28 -69.03 -8.15
N SER A 6 35.69 -68.15 -9.06
CA SER A 6 34.97 -66.97 -9.59
C SER A 6 33.78 -67.32 -10.55
N PRO A 7 33.24 -66.39 -11.35
CA PRO A 7 32.05 -65.58 -11.08
C PRO A 7 30.88 -65.91 -12.04
N LYS A 8 29.62 -65.60 -11.66
CA LYS A 8 28.50 -65.65 -12.62
C LYS A 8 27.87 -64.28 -12.78
N VAL A 9 28.32 -63.57 -13.82
CA VAL A 9 27.62 -62.45 -14.44
C VAL A 9 26.38 -63.01 -15.14
N LEU A 10 25.19 -62.52 -14.77
CA LEU A 10 24.05 -62.48 -15.68
C LEU A 10 23.43 -61.08 -15.58
N GLY A 11 23.29 -60.45 -16.74
CA GLY A 11 22.91 -59.06 -16.93
C GLY A 11 21.45 -58.70 -16.59
N PRO A 12 21.04 -57.49 -16.99
CA PRO A 12 20.05 -56.68 -16.29
C PRO A 12 18.62 -57.06 -16.66
N THR A 13 17.70 -56.98 -15.70
CA THR A 13 16.26 -56.91 -15.98
C THR A 13 15.90 -55.43 -16.13
N PRO A 14 15.51 -54.95 -17.32
CA PRO A 14 15.23 -53.54 -17.55
C PRO A 14 13.77 -53.22 -17.18
N GLY A 15 13.56 -52.31 -16.23
CA GLY A 15 12.19 -51.92 -15.89
C GLY A 15 11.96 -50.93 -14.75
N GLU A 16 12.99 -50.37 -14.11
CA GLU A 16 12.78 -49.31 -13.11
C GLU A 16 12.96 -47.93 -13.75
N LYS A 17 11.84 -47.25 -13.99
CA LYS A 17 11.82 -45.80 -14.23
C LYS A 17 12.25 -45.11 -12.94
N PRO A 18 13.20 -44.16 -12.97
CA PRO A 18 13.56 -43.37 -11.79
C PRO A 18 12.35 -42.57 -11.29
N GLN A 19 12.02 -42.72 -10.00
CA GLN A 19 11.09 -41.84 -9.29
C GLN A 19 11.54 -40.39 -9.47
N GLN A 20 10.75 -39.60 -10.20
CA GLN A 20 10.84 -38.15 -10.10
C GLN A 20 10.46 -37.76 -8.68
N LYS A 21 11.46 -37.27 -7.95
CA LYS A 21 11.29 -36.56 -6.69
C LYS A 21 10.48 -35.31 -7.00
N GLU A 22 9.18 -35.36 -6.73
CA GLU A 22 8.29 -34.22 -6.81
C GLU A 22 8.70 -33.26 -5.68
N GLU A 23 9.52 -32.26 -6.02
CA GLU A 23 9.76 -31.13 -5.12
C GLU A 23 8.42 -30.40 -4.92
N PRO A 24 8.02 -30.11 -3.68
CA PRO A 24 6.82 -29.31 -3.45
C PRO A 24 7.01 -27.96 -4.13
N PRO A 25 5.94 -27.36 -4.70
CA PRO A 25 6.02 -26.03 -5.25
C PRO A 25 6.62 -25.11 -4.19
N LYS A 26 7.75 -24.46 -4.49
CA LYS A 26 8.21 -23.32 -3.72
C LYS A 26 7.12 -22.28 -3.83
N GLU A 27 6.23 -22.27 -2.85
CA GLU A 27 5.31 -21.20 -2.58
C GLU A 27 6.20 -19.97 -2.45
N THR A 28 6.29 -19.20 -3.53
CA THR A 28 6.98 -17.93 -3.52
C THR A 28 6.06 -17.05 -2.71
N THR A 29 6.18 -17.10 -1.38
CA THR A 29 5.62 -16.08 -0.51
C THR A 29 6.28 -14.80 -1.00
N LEU A 30 5.55 -14.03 -1.80
CA LEU A 30 5.90 -12.67 -2.14
C LEU A 30 5.81 -11.93 -0.81
N LEU A 31 6.89 -11.96 -0.04
CA LEU A 31 7.06 -11.12 1.13
C LEU A 31 6.93 -9.71 0.57
N GLU A 32 5.80 -9.06 0.87
CA GLU A 32 5.62 -7.67 0.52
C GLU A 32 6.86 -6.93 1.02
N PRO A 33 7.56 -6.18 0.17
CA PRO A 33 8.72 -5.44 0.60
C PRO A 33 8.31 -4.57 1.77
N LYS A 34 8.85 -4.85 2.95
CA LYS A 34 8.68 -4.00 4.12
C LYS A 34 9.47 -2.73 3.84
N ALA A 35 8.83 -1.78 3.18
CA ALA A 35 9.41 -0.48 2.93
C ALA A 35 9.33 0.30 4.24
N ASP A 36 10.48 0.48 4.89
CA ASP A 36 10.59 1.24 6.14
C ASP A 36 10.56 2.76 5.89
N HIS A 37 10.66 3.19 4.63
CA HIS A 37 10.66 4.59 4.23
C HIS A 37 9.93 4.79 2.88
N PRO A 38 9.20 5.92 2.67
CA PRO A 38 8.51 6.21 1.42
C PRO A 38 9.43 6.17 0.19
N SER A 39 10.69 6.60 0.30
CA SER A 39 11.70 6.52 -0.78
C SER A 39 11.98 5.11 -1.29
N SER A 40 11.70 4.08 -0.48
CA SER A 40 11.90 2.68 -0.86
C SER A 40 10.76 2.14 -1.73
N ARG A 41 9.69 2.92 -1.92
CA ARG A 41 8.52 2.58 -2.72
C ARG A 41 8.56 3.33 -4.05
N TRP A 42 8.45 2.60 -5.15
CA TRP A 42 8.37 3.20 -6.49
C TRP A 42 7.10 4.06 -6.63
N GLU A 43 6.06 3.72 -5.86
CA GLU A 43 4.80 4.43 -5.78
C GLU A 43 5.01 5.90 -5.40
N THR A 44 5.93 6.20 -4.48
CA THR A 44 6.22 7.57 -4.05
C THR A 44 6.74 8.42 -5.20
N ALA A 45 7.67 7.88 -6.00
CA ALA A 45 8.19 8.56 -7.17
C ALA A 45 7.12 8.75 -8.27
N TYR A 46 6.28 7.73 -8.48
CA TYR A 46 5.16 7.80 -9.42
C TYR A 46 4.12 8.86 -9.00
N VAL A 47 3.72 8.86 -7.73
CA VAL A 47 2.77 9.81 -7.16
C VAL A 47 3.32 11.23 -7.22
N TYR A 48 4.60 11.44 -6.86
CA TYR A 48 5.26 12.74 -7.03
C TYR A 48 5.18 13.23 -8.48
N ALA A 49 5.55 12.38 -9.44
CA ALA A 49 5.52 12.75 -10.86
C ALA A 49 4.11 13.10 -11.34
N PHE A 50 3.10 12.35 -10.88
CA PHE A 50 1.70 12.62 -11.14
C PHE A 50 1.26 13.97 -10.56
N ILE A 51 1.54 14.23 -9.29
CA ILE A 51 1.21 15.51 -8.64
C ILE A 51 1.83 16.66 -9.43
N VAL A 52 3.14 16.62 -9.68
CA VAL A 52 3.86 17.68 -10.41
C VAL A 52 3.26 17.92 -11.80
N LYS A 53 2.88 16.85 -12.50
CA LYS A 53 2.32 16.91 -13.85
C LYS A 53 0.96 17.60 -13.90
N PHE A 54 0.09 17.36 -12.91
CA PHE A 54 -1.32 17.77 -12.97
C PHE A 54 -1.69 18.95 -12.06
N THR A 55 -0.85 19.31 -11.09
CA THR A 55 -1.15 20.38 -10.12
C THR A 55 -0.34 21.66 -10.34
N GLY A 56 0.80 21.56 -11.04
CA GLY A 56 1.70 22.71 -11.25
C GLY A 56 2.33 23.27 -9.97
N LEU A 57 2.35 22.50 -8.88
CA LEU A 57 2.87 22.90 -7.56
C LEU A 57 4.40 23.04 -7.50
N ARG A 58 5.12 22.58 -8.54
CA ARG A 58 6.58 22.60 -8.59
C ARG A 58 7.12 24.03 -8.53
N GLY A 59 7.96 24.31 -7.52
CA GLY A 59 8.65 25.59 -7.34
C GLY A 59 7.82 26.73 -6.72
N LYS A 60 6.57 26.49 -6.31
CA LYS A 60 5.74 27.50 -5.62
C LYS A 60 5.35 27.12 -4.21
N ASP A 61 5.05 25.84 -4.00
CA ASP A 61 4.39 25.35 -2.79
C ASP A 61 5.22 24.27 -2.06
N GLY A 62 6.55 24.31 -2.22
CA GLY A 62 7.49 23.44 -1.50
C GLY A 62 7.66 22.03 -2.06
N LEU A 63 7.08 21.71 -3.22
CA LEU A 63 7.22 20.40 -3.88
C LEU A 63 8.24 20.47 -5.03
N GLU A 64 9.52 20.69 -4.72
CA GLU A 64 10.60 20.80 -5.71
C GLU A 64 11.17 19.43 -6.09
N SER A 65 11.29 18.54 -5.11
CA SER A 65 11.90 17.23 -5.22
C SER A 65 11.00 16.13 -4.64
N PRO A 66 11.21 14.86 -5.03
CA PRO A 66 10.52 13.74 -4.38
C PRO A 66 10.76 13.68 -2.87
N ALA A 67 11.93 14.13 -2.39
CA ALA A 67 12.25 14.15 -0.97
C ALA A 67 11.29 15.05 -0.17
N ASP A 68 10.81 16.14 -0.75
CA ASP A 68 9.85 17.03 -0.10
C ASP A 68 8.50 16.32 0.13
N LEU A 69 8.11 15.43 -0.79
CA LEU A 69 6.93 14.59 -0.61
C LEU A 69 7.17 13.51 0.46
N GLU A 70 8.36 12.90 0.47
CA GLU A 70 8.73 11.88 1.45
C GLU A 70 8.71 12.44 2.88
N GLU A 71 9.32 13.62 3.08
CA GLU A 71 9.31 14.32 4.37
C GLU A 71 7.87 14.68 4.77
N ALA A 72 7.06 15.15 3.83
CA ALA A 72 5.68 15.50 4.08
C ALA A 72 4.81 14.29 4.48
N LEU A 73 5.11 13.10 3.96
CA LEU A 73 4.43 11.85 4.32
C LEU A 73 4.88 11.29 5.68
N LEU A 74 6.14 11.52 6.06
CA LEU A 74 6.68 11.07 7.35
C LEU A 74 6.28 11.97 8.52
N PHE A 75 5.85 13.20 8.24
CA PHE A 75 5.42 14.13 9.26
C PHE A 75 4.08 13.69 9.88
N PRO A 76 4.01 13.50 11.22
CA PRO A 76 2.79 13.09 11.89
C PRO A 76 1.85 14.29 12.06
N GLY A 77 1.14 14.65 11.00
CA GLY A 77 0.17 15.73 10.99
C GLY A 77 -0.01 16.42 9.64
N PRO A 78 -0.79 17.51 9.61
CA PRO A 78 -1.00 18.27 8.38
C PRO A 78 0.29 18.99 7.97
N THR A 79 0.68 18.82 6.71
CA THR A 79 1.80 19.54 6.11
C THR A 79 1.33 20.49 5.03
N PRO A 80 1.95 21.68 4.88
CA PRO A 80 1.60 22.62 3.81
C PRO A 80 1.65 21.98 2.42
N VAL A 81 2.59 21.07 2.19
CA VAL A 81 2.73 20.35 0.92
C VAL A 81 1.48 19.48 0.65
N LEU A 82 1.11 18.60 1.58
CA LEU A 82 -0.06 17.72 1.40
C LEU A 82 -1.38 18.50 1.34
N GLU A 83 -1.49 19.59 2.10
CA GLU A 83 -2.63 20.51 2.04
C GLU A 83 -2.80 21.11 0.64
N GLN A 84 -1.72 21.64 0.06
CA GLN A 84 -1.76 22.23 -1.28
C GLN A 84 -2.06 21.18 -2.35
N VAL A 85 -1.48 19.97 -2.23
CA VAL A 85 -1.78 18.85 -3.12
C VAL A 85 -3.27 18.54 -3.10
N LEU A 86 -3.85 18.36 -1.92
CA LEU A 86 -5.26 18.03 -1.78
C LEU A 86 -6.17 19.17 -2.25
N ALA A 87 -5.84 20.42 -1.93
CA ALA A 87 -6.58 21.58 -2.40
C ALA A 87 -6.63 21.64 -3.93
N ARG A 88 -5.52 21.36 -4.62
CA ARG A 88 -5.49 21.29 -6.10
C ARG A 88 -6.35 20.17 -6.64
N PHE A 89 -6.33 18.99 -6.03
CA PHE A 89 -7.19 17.88 -6.45
C PHE A 89 -8.68 18.21 -6.29
N VAL A 90 -9.09 18.77 -5.16
CA VAL A 90 -10.48 19.17 -4.94
C VAL A 90 -10.92 20.25 -5.95
N LEU A 91 -10.06 21.22 -6.24
CA LEU A 91 -10.33 22.24 -7.27
C LEU A 91 -10.46 21.63 -8.67
N ASN A 92 -9.68 20.59 -8.99
CA ASN A 92 -9.78 19.86 -10.26
C ASN A 92 -11.07 19.04 -10.35
N LEU A 93 -11.59 18.53 -9.23
CA LEU A 93 -12.87 17.80 -9.19
C LEU A 93 -14.09 18.72 -9.26
N ARG A 94 -13.96 19.99 -8.85
CA ARG A 94 -15.06 20.98 -8.88
C ARG A 94 -14.67 22.24 -9.66
N PRO A 95 -14.68 22.19 -11.01
CA PRO A 95 -14.23 23.31 -11.86
C PRO A 95 -14.97 24.63 -11.61
N GLY A 96 -16.24 24.57 -11.20
CA GLY A 96 -17.07 25.74 -10.88
C GLY A 96 -16.78 26.42 -9.53
N SER A 97 -15.91 25.83 -8.70
CA SER A 97 -15.60 26.30 -7.33
C SER A 97 -14.30 27.11 -7.24
N ARG A 98 -13.72 27.52 -8.38
CA ARG A 98 -12.39 28.17 -8.45
C ARG A 98 -12.23 29.42 -7.58
N ASN A 99 -13.33 30.02 -7.11
CA ASN A 99 -13.31 31.24 -6.30
C ASN A 99 -13.38 30.98 -4.78
N THR A 100 -13.57 29.74 -4.34
CA THR A 100 -13.56 29.35 -2.91
C THR A 100 -12.23 28.74 -2.48
N GLY A 101 -11.14 28.94 -3.25
CA GLY A 101 -9.84 28.31 -3.02
C GLY A 101 -9.21 28.60 -1.65
N HIS A 102 -9.78 29.52 -0.87
CA HIS A 102 -9.38 29.82 0.51
C HIS A 102 -10.13 28.99 1.58
N ASP A 103 -11.19 28.26 1.22
CA ASP A 103 -12.03 27.52 2.19
C ASP A 103 -11.61 26.05 2.39
N ILE A 104 -10.66 25.54 1.60
CA ILE A 104 -10.17 24.17 1.78
C ILE A 104 -9.06 24.19 2.84
N SER A 105 -9.47 24.16 4.10
CA SER A 105 -8.56 24.02 5.24
C SER A 105 -8.35 22.54 5.59
N PRO A 106 -7.19 22.14 6.15
CA PRO A 106 -6.96 20.78 6.66
C PRO A 106 -8.06 20.33 7.63
N ASN A 107 -8.55 21.24 8.50
CA ASN A 107 -9.68 20.96 9.40
C ASN A 107 -10.97 20.60 8.67
N LEU A 108 -11.27 21.26 7.53
CA LEU A 108 -12.46 20.94 6.75
C LEU A 108 -12.34 19.54 6.12
N ILE A 109 -11.16 19.19 5.62
CA ILE A 109 -10.88 17.88 5.04
C ILE A 109 -10.98 16.79 6.11
N ALA A 110 -10.34 16.98 7.27
CA ALA A 110 -10.37 16.03 8.38
C ALA A 110 -11.82 15.79 8.84
N ARG A 111 -12.61 16.86 8.97
CA ARG A 111 -14.04 16.73 9.30
C ARG A 111 -14.85 16.02 8.21
N ALA A 112 -14.61 16.34 6.95
CA ALA A 112 -15.33 15.72 5.83
C ALA A 112 -15.02 14.23 5.71
N THR A 113 -13.74 13.85 5.83
CA THR A 113 -13.31 12.44 5.85
C THR A 113 -13.88 11.69 7.03
N GLN A 114 -13.88 12.29 8.23
CA GLN A 114 -14.52 11.72 9.41
C GLN A 114 -16.02 11.49 9.21
N SER A 115 -16.75 12.46 8.66
CA SER A 115 -18.18 12.30 8.38
C SER A 115 -18.47 11.20 7.35
N ILE A 116 -17.64 11.08 6.31
CA ILE A 116 -17.77 10.01 5.31
C ILE A 116 -17.52 8.65 5.95
N LEU A 117 -16.50 8.55 6.82
CA LEU A 117 -16.19 7.32 7.53
C LEU A 117 -17.32 6.92 8.49
N GLU A 118 -17.86 7.85 9.27
CA GLU A 118 -19.01 7.61 10.15
C GLU A 118 -20.24 7.12 9.38
N GLU A 119 -20.50 7.71 8.21
CA GLU A 119 -21.57 7.25 7.33
C GLU A 119 -21.31 5.84 6.81
N PHE A 120 -20.09 5.58 6.32
CA PHE A 120 -19.66 4.27 5.83
C PHE A 120 -19.78 3.17 6.89
N LEU A 121 -19.40 3.45 8.14
CA LEU A 121 -19.51 2.48 9.24
C LEU A 121 -20.96 2.20 9.66
N ARG A 122 -21.89 3.10 9.31
CA ARG A 122 -23.33 2.91 9.56
C ARG A 122 -24.01 2.06 8.49
N THR A 123 -23.44 1.95 7.29
CA THR A 123 -24.03 1.12 6.24
C THR A 123 -23.75 -0.37 6.47
N SER A 124 -24.68 -1.22 6.03
CA SER A 124 -24.53 -2.68 6.05
C SER A 124 -23.99 -3.23 4.73
N GLU A 125 -23.45 -2.36 3.87
CA GLU A 125 -22.86 -2.76 2.60
C GLU A 125 -21.50 -3.42 2.85
N ARG A 126 -21.29 -4.62 2.28
CA ARG A 126 -20.04 -5.34 2.44
C ARG A 126 -18.90 -4.62 1.73
N SER A 127 -17.89 -4.24 2.48
CA SER A 127 -16.65 -3.64 1.96
C SER A 127 -15.45 -4.58 2.18
N CYS A 128 -14.25 -4.10 1.85
CA CYS A 128 -12.99 -4.76 2.22
C CYS A 128 -12.71 -4.77 3.74
N TRP A 129 -13.45 -3.99 4.54
CA TRP A 129 -13.35 -3.92 6.00
C TRP A 129 -14.52 -4.61 6.72
N TRP A 130 -15.26 -5.47 6.02
CA TRP A 130 -16.39 -6.21 6.59
C TRP A 130 -15.95 -7.29 7.58
N ASP A 131 -16.58 -7.35 8.76
CA ASP A 131 -16.46 -8.46 9.70
C ASP A 131 -17.72 -9.34 9.66
N ASP A 132 -17.56 -10.59 9.24
CA ASP A 132 -18.65 -11.57 9.17
C ASP A 132 -19.23 -11.96 10.54
N SER A 133 -18.43 -11.87 11.60
CA SER A 133 -18.88 -12.18 12.97
C SER A 133 -19.78 -11.07 13.50
N LEU A 134 -19.44 -9.81 13.21
CA LEU A 134 -20.16 -8.64 13.70
C LEU A 134 -21.22 -8.11 12.73
N ASN A 135 -21.25 -8.64 11.50
CA ASN A 135 -22.14 -8.24 10.40
C ASN A 135 -22.16 -6.73 10.13
N HIS A 136 -21.00 -6.06 10.24
CA HIS A 136 -20.81 -4.66 9.88
C HIS A 136 -19.36 -4.37 9.46
N ASN A 137 -19.12 -3.19 8.89
CA ASN A 137 -17.77 -2.74 8.54
C ASN A 137 -17.03 -2.23 9.78
N ILE A 138 -15.82 -2.71 10.02
CA ILE A 138 -14.96 -2.22 11.10
C ILE A 138 -14.30 -0.91 10.66
N ASP A 139 -14.09 -0.01 11.62
CA ASP A 139 -13.26 1.17 11.43
C ASP A 139 -11.80 0.78 11.14
N PRO A 140 -11.27 1.07 9.93
CA PRO A 140 -9.87 0.78 9.59
C PRO A 140 -8.86 1.55 10.46
N PHE A 141 -9.29 2.62 11.12
CA PHE A 141 -8.46 3.45 11.99
C PHE A 141 -8.71 3.18 13.48
N ALA A 142 -9.43 2.10 13.80
CA ALA A 142 -9.70 1.71 15.18
C ALA A 142 -8.41 1.59 16.01
N GLY A 143 -8.32 2.37 17.09
CA GLY A 143 -7.17 2.38 17.99
C GLY A 143 -6.11 3.44 17.69
N HIS A 144 -6.23 4.19 16.59
CA HIS A 144 -5.42 5.37 16.34
C HIS A 144 -5.98 6.58 17.10
N GLN A 145 -5.13 7.27 17.86
CA GLN A 145 -5.50 8.53 18.51
C GLN A 145 -5.11 9.70 17.61
N GLY A 146 -6.04 10.16 16.79
CA GLY A 146 -5.86 11.33 15.94
C GLY A 146 -6.76 11.30 14.71
N ASP A 147 -6.53 12.24 13.79
CA ASP A 147 -7.22 12.31 12.50
C ASP A 147 -6.44 11.57 11.39
N VAL A 148 -7.00 11.56 10.19
CA VAL A 148 -6.39 10.94 8.99
C VAL A 148 -4.98 11.49 8.69
N PHE A 149 -4.63 12.70 9.11
CA PHE A 149 -3.32 13.30 8.87
C PHE A 149 -2.25 12.85 9.87
N THR A 150 -2.67 12.29 10.99
CA THR A 150 -1.75 11.76 12.02
C THR A 150 -1.47 10.27 11.87
N LEU A 151 -2.10 9.61 10.89
CA LEU A 151 -1.88 8.19 10.62
C LEU A 151 -0.45 7.94 10.16
N PRO A 152 0.16 6.82 10.56
CA PRO A 152 1.43 6.39 10.00
C PRO A 152 1.33 6.25 8.48
N TRP A 153 2.36 6.65 7.74
CA TRP A 153 2.37 6.62 6.28
C TRP A 153 2.23 5.20 5.71
N GLU A 154 2.59 4.18 6.50
CA GLU A 154 2.51 2.78 6.14
C GLU A 154 1.09 2.19 6.29
N THR A 155 0.15 2.94 6.87
CA THR A 155 -1.25 2.51 7.05
C THR A 155 -1.86 2.19 5.69
N LYS A 156 -2.34 0.96 5.52
CA LYS A 156 -2.96 0.45 4.28
C LYS A 156 -4.48 0.50 4.36
#